data_AF-A0A8S3YJ55-F1
#
_entry.id   AF-A0A8S3YJ55-F1
#
_cell.length_a   1.000
_cell.length_b   1.000
_cell.length_c   1.000
_cell.angle_alpha   90.00
_cell.angle_beta   90.00
_cell.angle_gamma   90.00
#
_symmetry.space_group_name_H-M   'P 1'
#
loop_
_entity.id
_entity.type
_entity.pdbx_description
1 polymer ?
#
loop_
_entity_poly.entity_id
_entity_poly.type
_entity_poly.pdbx_seq_one_letter_code
_entity_poly.pdbx_strand_id
1 'polypeptide(L)'
;MKPQATESSPLLASRSATDHSVDDSQLLTTTRCRASVVMPLVVFTYFLGYYTLVCVLNPYLYDVVAEEMDYKHNSSSQKPCAERDRNHTNTTGNKVVIQEMIQKKVATTELYLSLPCYVCAAISILTVGPLTDKYGRKVGFLFPIVGTFIKQIVYAAVVGLHLPPLILIVGHMFESFGGSFAAMLTSMFTVVSDITNPGRQRSFRITVMEAMQTLTGAAGGYVIGQWIKVSYFQPVIFSAACGVVSLLIAIFLLPETIQKRRLVAPVTVTYPRLWLRIRACTYKVLPSCWQKFKRTFSLFVSDHCQRHNLDKRRLCLAVFILTVAVNFSTPGVQTLYLMKWPRCWPATRILTFGSIQILCNWVAILLLMALMQKVFKLADRQIAMFGVISSITHAVFMSLASNDVMIYEVAVVGVMIRAIIPMLRSVMSLFVLYKHTHTLISIMLNTHRKLSLRYVRFF
;
A
#
# COMPACT_ATOMS: atom_id res chain seq x y z
N MET A 1 -20.32 56.14 56.53
CA MET A 1 -20.29 54.70 56.16
C MET A 1 -19.02 54.42 55.36
N LYS A 2 -18.49 53.19 55.45
CA LYS A 2 -17.52 52.53 54.54
C LYS A 2 -18.25 51.32 53.92
N PRO A 3 -17.74 50.61 52.88
CA PRO A 3 -16.57 50.86 52.00
C PRO A 3 -17.06 50.97 50.51
N GLN A 4 -16.35 50.69 49.39
CA GLN A 4 -14.94 50.35 49.09
C GLN A 4 -14.55 50.79 47.64
N ALA A 5 -13.32 50.43 47.25
CA ALA A 5 -12.70 50.30 45.92
C ALA A 5 -13.56 50.33 44.62
N THR A 6 -12.97 50.92 43.58
CA THR A 6 -12.99 50.39 42.20
C THR A 6 -11.58 49.98 41.81
N GLU A 7 -11.44 48.83 41.15
CA GLU A 7 -10.16 48.11 41.03
C GLU A 7 -9.57 48.18 39.61
N SER A 8 -8.25 47.99 39.49
CA SER A 8 -7.48 48.16 38.25
C SER A 8 -7.84 47.15 37.15
N SER A 9 -7.82 47.59 35.89
CA SER A 9 -8.18 46.78 34.72
C SER A 9 -7.22 45.60 34.45
N PRO A 10 -7.70 44.37 34.18
CA PRO A 10 -6.86 43.18 34.02
C PRO A 10 -6.21 43.07 32.61
N LEU A 11 -5.39 44.04 32.22
CA LEU A 11 -4.65 44.06 30.95
C LEU A 11 -3.65 42.89 30.79
N LEU A 12 -3.30 42.19 31.87
CA LEU A 12 -2.44 41.01 31.86
C LEU A 12 -3.17 39.74 31.37
N ALA A 13 -4.48 39.64 31.56
CA ALA A 13 -5.25 38.43 31.22
C ALA A 13 -5.51 38.29 29.71
N SER A 14 -5.73 39.41 29.02
CA SER A 14 -5.80 39.41 27.55
C SER A 14 -4.44 39.09 26.94
N ARG A 15 -3.36 39.67 27.49
CA ARG A 15 -2.00 39.50 26.97
C ARG A 15 -1.51 38.06 27.05
N SER A 16 -1.66 37.38 28.18
CA SER A 16 -1.29 35.95 28.30
C SER A 16 -2.17 35.03 27.43
N ALA A 17 -3.45 35.36 27.24
CA ALA A 17 -4.32 34.62 26.32
C ALA A 17 -3.94 34.82 24.84
N THR A 18 -3.50 36.02 24.45
CA THR A 18 -2.96 36.27 23.11
C THR A 18 -1.58 35.62 22.92
N ASP A 19 -0.67 35.75 23.87
CA ASP A 19 0.68 35.16 23.76
C ASP A 19 0.61 33.63 23.71
N HIS A 20 -0.20 32.98 24.57
CA HIS A 20 -0.41 31.53 24.50
C HIS A 20 -1.08 31.06 23.20
N SER A 21 -1.97 31.85 22.59
CA SER A 21 -2.59 31.47 21.32
C SER A 21 -1.70 31.76 20.10
N VAL A 22 -0.81 32.76 20.19
CA VAL A 22 0.29 32.96 19.23
C VAL A 22 1.27 31.79 19.31
N ASP A 23 1.73 31.40 20.50
CA ASP A 23 2.61 30.24 20.71
C ASP A 23 1.99 28.93 20.20
N ASP A 24 0.73 28.61 20.58
CA ASP A 24 0.03 27.42 20.07
C ASP A 24 -0.03 27.44 18.52
N SER A 25 -0.20 28.63 17.90
CA SER A 25 -0.25 28.78 16.43
C SER A 25 1.11 28.63 15.74
N GLN A 26 2.20 29.14 16.34
CA GLN A 26 3.56 28.98 15.83
C GLN A 26 4.04 27.54 16.01
N LEU A 27 3.73 26.91 17.14
CA LEU A 27 4.00 25.50 17.41
C LEU A 27 3.24 24.59 16.44
N LEU A 28 1.95 24.85 16.18
CA LEU A 28 1.15 24.14 15.17
C LEU A 28 1.75 24.30 13.76
N THR A 29 2.20 25.48 13.40
CA THR A 29 2.77 25.77 12.07
C THR A 29 4.12 25.06 11.89
N THR A 30 5.00 25.14 12.89
CA THR A 30 6.29 24.43 12.94
C THR A 30 6.09 22.91 12.88
N THR A 31 5.11 22.39 13.62
CA THR A 31 4.74 20.98 13.65
C THR A 31 4.24 20.50 12.28
N ARG A 32 3.37 21.26 11.61
CA ARG A 32 2.90 20.98 10.25
C ARG A 32 4.04 21.02 9.23
N CYS A 33 4.97 21.96 9.36
CA CYS A 33 6.14 22.05 8.49
C CYS A 33 7.05 20.81 8.64
N ARG A 34 7.42 20.47 9.87
CA ARG A 34 8.20 19.24 10.17
C ARG A 34 7.50 17.97 9.68
N ALA A 35 6.21 17.82 9.96
CA ALA A 35 5.42 16.70 9.45
C ALA A 35 5.45 16.63 7.92
N SER A 36 5.36 17.77 7.23
CA SER A 36 5.38 17.87 5.77
C SER A 36 6.70 17.42 5.11
N VAL A 37 7.82 17.38 5.84
CA VAL A 37 9.14 16.97 5.34
C VAL A 37 9.51 15.57 5.80
N VAL A 38 9.23 15.22 7.06
CA VAL A 38 9.58 13.90 7.63
C VAL A 38 8.67 12.79 7.12
N MET A 39 7.37 13.06 6.90
CA MET A 39 6.42 12.02 6.47
C MET A 39 6.76 11.42 5.09
N PRO A 40 7.14 12.21 4.05
CA PRO A 40 7.72 11.65 2.82
C PRO A 40 8.91 10.70 3.06
N LEU A 41 9.85 11.07 3.95
CA LEU A 41 11.03 10.27 4.22
C LEU A 41 10.71 8.92 4.92
N VAL A 42 9.77 8.92 5.88
CA VAL A 42 9.27 7.69 6.51
C VAL A 42 8.61 6.77 5.48
N VAL A 43 7.76 7.33 4.62
CA VAL A 43 7.02 6.55 3.61
C VAL A 43 7.96 6.00 2.53
N PHE A 44 8.96 6.78 2.08
CA PHE A 44 9.99 6.33 1.15
C PHE A 44 10.81 5.17 1.72
N THR A 45 11.37 5.33 2.93
CA THR A 45 12.21 4.30 3.57
C THR A 45 11.43 3.02 3.88
N TYR A 46 10.17 3.15 4.32
CA TYR A 46 9.26 2.01 4.47
C TYR A 46 9.01 1.28 3.15
N PHE A 47 8.63 1.99 2.09
CA PHE A 47 8.29 1.34 0.82
C PHE A 47 9.50 0.73 0.12
N LEU A 48 10.70 1.32 0.27
CA LEU A 48 11.95 0.74 -0.22
C LEU A 48 12.19 -0.64 0.43
N GLY A 49 12.08 -0.74 1.75
CA GLY A 49 12.15 -2.02 2.47
C GLY A 49 11.04 -2.99 2.04
N TYR A 50 9.79 -2.54 2.03
CA TYR A 50 8.62 -3.35 1.66
C TYR A 50 8.75 -3.98 0.26
N TYR A 51 9.01 -3.16 -0.77
CA TYR A 51 9.13 -3.65 -2.15
C TYR A 51 10.34 -4.59 -2.32
N THR A 52 11.38 -4.46 -1.49
CA THR A 52 12.53 -5.39 -1.51
C THR A 52 12.08 -6.84 -1.28
N LEU A 53 11.26 -7.10 -0.25
CA LEU A 53 10.79 -8.46 0.03
C LEU A 53 9.83 -8.96 -1.06
N VAL A 54 8.99 -8.07 -1.63
CA VAL A 54 8.06 -8.41 -2.72
C VAL A 54 8.81 -8.83 -3.98
N CYS A 55 9.94 -8.18 -4.31
CA CYS A 55 10.77 -8.53 -5.45
C CYS A 55 11.56 -9.84 -5.25
N VAL A 56 11.94 -10.18 -4.01
CA VAL A 56 12.71 -11.40 -3.69
C VAL A 56 11.80 -12.64 -3.57
N LEU A 57 10.58 -12.50 -3.05
CA LEU A 57 9.71 -13.63 -2.66
C LEU A 57 9.50 -14.66 -3.77
N ASN A 58 9.00 -14.24 -4.95
CA ASN A 58 8.62 -15.19 -6.00
C ASN A 58 9.84 -15.89 -6.65
N PRO A 59 10.94 -15.19 -7.01
CA PRO A 59 12.19 -15.86 -7.42
C PRO A 59 12.75 -16.83 -6.38
N TYR A 60 12.76 -16.44 -5.11
CA TYR A 60 13.28 -17.29 -4.03
C TYR A 60 12.46 -18.57 -3.83
N LEU A 61 11.12 -18.47 -3.82
CA LEU A 61 10.25 -19.66 -3.76
C LEU A 61 10.40 -20.55 -5.00
N TYR A 62 10.62 -19.98 -6.18
CA TYR A 62 10.82 -20.77 -7.40
C TYR A 62 12.11 -21.59 -7.35
N ASP A 63 13.22 -20.99 -6.93
CA ASP A 63 14.50 -21.70 -6.82
C ASP A 63 14.47 -22.78 -5.71
N VAL A 64 13.90 -22.48 -4.52
CA VAL A 64 13.79 -23.48 -3.44
C VAL A 64 12.86 -24.64 -3.82
N VAL A 65 11.74 -24.38 -4.50
CA VAL A 65 10.83 -25.45 -4.95
C VAL A 65 11.41 -26.23 -6.14
N ALA A 66 12.29 -25.63 -6.94
CA ALA A 66 13.05 -26.36 -7.96
C ALA A 66 14.08 -27.31 -7.31
N GLU A 67 14.76 -26.87 -6.24
CA GLU A 67 15.67 -27.69 -5.43
C GLU A 67 14.94 -28.83 -4.70
N GLU A 68 13.75 -28.60 -4.13
CA GLU A 68 12.86 -29.65 -3.57
C GLU A 68 12.52 -30.76 -4.60
N MET A 69 12.66 -30.50 -5.90
CA MET A 69 12.25 -31.37 -7.01
C MET A 69 13.43 -31.92 -7.83
N ASP A 70 14.67 -31.77 -7.35
CA ASP A 70 15.94 -32.06 -8.07
C ASP A 70 16.04 -31.42 -9.48
N TYR A 71 15.30 -30.32 -9.69
CA TYR A 71 15.30 -29.59 -10.94
C TYR A 71 16.33 -28.46 -10.88
N LYS A 72 17.48 -28.66 -11.54
CA LYS A 72 18.56 -27.67 -11.60
C LYS A 72 18.14 -26.40 -12.35
N HIS A 73 17.58 -25.47 -11.59
CA HIS A 73 17.20 -24.13 -12.01
C HIS A 73 17.90 -23.10 -11.10
N ASN A 74 18.14 -21.91 -11.64
CA ASN A 74 18.64 -20.80 -10.86
C ASN A 74 18.14 -19.49 -11.50
N SER A 75 17.15 -18.86 -10.88
CA SER A 75 16.49 -17.63 -11.37
C SER A 75 17.41 -16.41 -11.37
N SER A 76 18.56 -16.51 -10.66
CA SER A 76 19.61 -15.48 -10.60
C SER A 76 20.63 -15.61 -11.74
N SER A 77 20.75 -16.78 -12.37
CA SER A 77 21.56 -17.00 -13.57
C SER A 77 21.09 -16.12 -14.74
N GLN A 78 22.01 -15.72 -15.62
CA GLN A 78 21.63 -14.99 -16.85
C GLN A 78 20.81 -15.85 -17.83
N LYS A 79 20.89 -17.19 -17.72
CA LYS A 79 20.13 -18.14 -18.54
C LYS A 79 19.61 -19.30 -17.65
N PRO A 80 18.49 -19.12 -16.92
CA PRO A 80 18.02 -20.07 -15.90
C PRO A 80 17.75 -21.51 -16.37
N CYS A 81 17.50 -21.72 -17.67
CA CYS A 81 17.22 -23.03 -18.27
C CYS A 81 18.35 -23.57 -19.18
N ALA A 82 19.54 -22.96 -19.19
CA ALA A 82 20.59 -23.27 -20.17
C ALA A 82 21.63 -24.29 -19.68
N GLU A 83 21.18 -25.50 -19.31
CA GLU A 83 22.08 -26.65 -19.12
C GLU A 83 21.81 -27.75 -20.17
N ARG A 84 22.59 -27.68 -21.25
CA ARG A 84 23.17 -28.84 -21.96
C ARG A 84 22.22 -29.90 -22.55
N ASP A 85 21.26 -29.48 -23.36
CA ASP A 85 20.71 -30.36 -24.39
C ASP A 85 21.81 -30.74 -25.41
N ARG A 86 22.37 -31.94 -25.25
CA ARG A 86 23.27 -32.57 -26.24
C ARG A 86 22.83 -33.95 -26.72
N ASN A 87 21.88 -34.63 -26.08
CA ASN A 87 21.55 -36.03 -26.40
C ASN A 87 20.08 -36.49 -26.27
N HIS A 88 19.11 -35.63 -25.92
CA HIS A 88 17.69 -36.05 -25.82
C HIS A 88 16.71 -35.04 -26.43
N THR A 89 16.09 -35.46 -27.54
CA THR A 89 14.98 -34.75 -28.21
C THR A 89 13.62 -34.90 -27.51
N ASN A 90 13.48 -35.91 -26.63
CA ASN A 90 12.22 -36.19 -25.93
C ASN A 90 12.03 -35.39 -24.62
N THR A 91 13.04 -34.66 -24.13
CA THR A 91 13.01 -34.05 -22.78
C THR A 91 12.15 -32.78 -22.70
N THR A 92 11.75 -32.18 -23.82
CA THR A 92 10.99 -30.92 -23.86
C THR A 92 9.63 -31.05 -23.15
N GLY A 93 8.92 -32.15 -23.36
CA GLY A 93 7.66 -32.44 -22.65
C GLY A 93 7.86 -32.54 -21.13
N ASN A 94 8.82 -33.36 -20.70
CA ASN A 94 9.10 -33.56 -19.28
C ASN A 94 9.56 -32.27 -18.59
N LYS A 95 10.38 -31.43 -19.25
CA LYS A 95 10.78 -30.10 -18.75
C LYS A 95 9.56 -29.20 -18.49
N VAL A 96 8.61 -29.16 -19.43
CA VAL A 96 7.38 -28.37 -19.27
C VAL A 96 6.51 -28.89 -18.12
N VAL A 97 6.31 -30.21 -18.02
CA VAL A 97 5.52 -30.83 -16.94
C VAL A 97 6.14 -30.59 -15.56
N ILE A 98 7.46 -30.73 -15.42
CA ILE A 98 8.17 -30.44 -14.15
C ILE A 98 8.01 -28.95 -13.77
N GLN A 99 8.18 -28.03 -14.73
CA GLN A 99 8.00 -26.60 -14.46
C GLN A 99 6.55 -26.23 -14.13
N GLU A 100 5.54 -26.91 -14.69
CA GLU A 100 4.14 -26.74 -14.29
C GLU A 100 3.89 -27.20 -12.86
N MET A 101 4.50 -28.31 -12.43
CA MET A 101 4.44 -28.76 -11.04
C MET A 101 5.11 -27.77 -10.09
N ILE A 102 6.28 -27.22 -10.45
CA ILE A 102 6.97 -26.16 -9.69
C ILE A 102 6.08 -24.90 -9.61
N GLN A 103 5.58 -24.38 -10.74
CA GLN A 103 4.69 -23.21 -10.76
C GLN A 103 3.45 -23.42 -9.87
N LYS A 104 2.79 -24.58 -9.98
CA LYS A 104 1.62 -24.95 -9.18
C LYS A 104 1.95 -25.01 -7.69
N LYS A 105 3.06 -25.66 -7.31
CA LYS A 105 3.54 -25.75 -5.93
C LYS A 105 3.89 -24.36 -5.37
N VAL A 106 4.64 -23.52 -6.10
CA VAL A 106 4.97 -22.13 -5.69
C VAL A 106 3.71 -21.29 -5.48
N ALA A 107 2.78 -21.28 -6.43
CA ALA A 107 1.52 -20.54 -6.31
C ALA A 107 0.64 -21.05 -5.15
N THR A 108 0.69 -22.36 -4.88
CA THR A 108 -0.01 -22.97 -3.73
C THR A 108 0.64 -22.57 -2.41
N THR A 109 1.98 -22.50 -2.35
CA THR A 109 2.73 -21.96 -1.20
C THR A 109 2.42 -20.47 -0.99
N GLU A 110 2.47 -19.63 -2.04
CA GLU A 110 2.11 -18.20 -1.95
C GLU A 110 0.66 -17.99 -1.46
N LEU A 111 -0.27 -18.86 -1.87
CA LEU A 111 -1.63 -18.90 -1.36
C LEU A 111 -1.69 -19.25 0.14
N TYR A 112 -0.94 -20.26 0.60
CA TYR A 112 -0.85 -20.60 2.03
C TYR A 112 -0.15 -19.50 2.87
N LEU A 113 0.84 -18.79 2.32
CA LEU A 113 1.44 -17.61 2.96
C LEU A 113 0.42 -16.45 3.11
N SER A 114 -0.50 -16.33 2.16
CA SER A 114 -1.44 -15.20 2.06
C SER A 114 -2.79 -15.43 2.75
N LEU A 115 -3.26 -16.67 2.85
CA LEU A 115 -4.62 -16.98 3.32
C LEU A 115 -4.88 -16.63 4.80
N PRO A 116 -3.99 -16.95 5.78
CA PRO A 116 -4.16 -16.51 7.17
C PRO A 116 -4.13 -14.97 7.29
N CYS A 117 -3.34 -14.36 6.41
CA CYS A 117 -3.00 -12.95 6.44
C CYS A 117 -4.16 -12.04 6.06
N TYR A 118 -5.08 -12.48 5.18
CA TYR A 118 -6.30 -11.73 4.87
C TYR A 118 -7.21 -11.52 6.10
N VAL A 119 -7.28 -12.49 7.02
CA VAL A 119 -8.07 -12.37 8.27
C VAL A 119 -7.42 -11.36 9.22
N CYS A 120 -6.10 -11.46 9.42
CA CYS A 120 -5.33 -10.51 10.22
C CYS A 120 -5.42 -9.08 9.66
N ALA A 121 -5.32 -8.92 8.33
CA ALA A 121 -5.40 -7.64 7.63
C ALA A 121 -6.79 -7.00 7.74
N ALA A 122 -7.87 -7.79 7.68
CA ALA A 122 -9.23 -7.28 7.87
C ALA A 122 -9.41 -6.69 9.29
N ILE A 123 -8.88 -7.35 10.33
CA ILE A 123 -8.96 -6.89 11.72
C ILE A 123 -8.09 -5.64 11.94
N SER A 124 -6.88 -5.60 11.37
CA SER A 124 -5.96 -4.48 11.55
C SER A 124 -6.43 -3.21 10.83
N ILE A 125 -6.88 -3.29 9.57
CA ILE A 125 -7.40 -2.13 8.83
C ILE A 125 -8.60 -1.49 9.54
N LEU A 126 -9.50 -2.31 10.10
CA LEU A 126 -10.67 -1.81 10.86
C LEU A 126 -10.31 -1.17 12.20
N THR A 127 -9.17 -1.52 12.81
CA THR A 127 -8.73 -0.99 14.09
C THR A 127 -7.78 0.21 13.95
N VAL A 128 -6.88 0.23 12.96
CA VAL A 128 -5.88 1.29 12.74
C VAL A 128 -6.51 2.68 12.66
N GLY A 129 -7.53 2.88 11.82
CA GLY A 129 -8.16 4.21 11.67
C GLY A 129 -8.63 4.80 13.01
N PRO A 130 -9.55 4.13 13.73
CA PRO A 130 -9.98 4.56 15.07
C PRO A 130 -8.88 4.59 16.14
N LEU A 131 -7.80 3.81 15.99
CA LEU A 131 -6.64 3.86 16.87
C LEU A 131 -5.87 5.18 16.67
N THR A 132 -5.63 5.61 15.42
CA THR A 132 -4.96 6.90 15.14
C THR A 132 -5.78 8.11 15.58
N ASP A 133 -7.11 8.04 15.45
CA ASP A 133 -8.02 9.11 15.90
C ASP A 133 -7.96 9.34 17.42
N LYS A 134 -7.55 8.33 18.21
CA LYS A 134 -7.58 8.34 19.68
C LYS A 134 -6.19 8.47 20.33
N TYR A 135 -5.18 7.81 19.77
CA TYR A 135 -3.83 7.73 20.34
C TYR A 135 -2.78 8.53 19.56
N GLY A 136 -3.18 9.24 18.50
CA GLY A 136 -2.30 10.06 17.67
C GLY A 136 -1.96 9.41 16.32
N ARG A 137 -1.59 10.22 15.32
CA ARG A 137 -1.26 9.73 13.97
C ARG A 137 0.03 8.92 13.93
N LYS A 138 0.99 9.18 14.82
CA LYS A 138 2.28 8.50 14.91
C LYS A 138 2.13 7.00 15.15
N VAL A 139 1.14 6.60 15.96
CA VAL A 139 0.77 5.18 16.18
C VAL A 139 0.41 4.49 14.85
N GLY A 140 -0.21 5.22 13.92
CA GLY A 140 -0.57 4.71 12.60
C GLY A 140 0.62 4.42 11.67
N PHE A 141 1.77 5.04 11.89
CA PHE A 141 3.01 4.71 11.16
C PHE A 141 3.77 3.59 11.87
N LEU A 142 3.90 3.66 13.19
CA LEU A 142 4.63 2.66 13.98
C LEU A 142 4.06 1.25 13.81
N PHE A 143 2.73 1.10 13.74
CA PHE A 143 2.06 -0.19 13.65
C PHE A 143 2.37 -0.99 12.37
N PRO A 144 2.22 -0.45 11.14
CA PRO A 144 2.66 -1.13 9.92
C PRO A 144 4.19 -1.27 9.83
N ILE A 145 4.98 -0.29 10.30
CA ILE A 145 6.46 -0.36 10.27
C ILE A 145 6.95 -1.54 11.12
N VAL A 146 6.46 -1.69 12.36
CA VAL A 146 6.84 -2.80 13.24
C VAL A 146 6.40 -4.15 12.65
N GLY A 147 5.19 -4.23 12.06
CA GLY A 147 4.72 -5.43 11.38
C GLY A 147 5.63 -5.85 10.22
N THR A 148 6.02 -4.92 9.35
CA THR A 148 6.97 -5.21 8.25
C THR A 148 8.38 -5.49 8.75
N PHE A 149 8.82 -4.85 9.83
CA PHE A 149 10.16 -5.08 10.39
C PHE A 149 10.31 -6.49 10.98
N ILE A 150 9.28 -7.00 11.66
CA ILE A 150 9.24 -8.40 12.10
C ILE A 150 9.30 -9.35 10.89
N LYS A 151 8.56 -9.07 9.81
CA LYS A 151 8.64 -9.84 8.56
C LYS A 151 10.05 -9.82 7.95
N GLN A 152 10.73 -8.67 7.95
CA GLN A 152 12.10 -8.53 7.44
C GLN A 152 13.10 -9.38 8.24
N ILE A 153 12.97 -9.42 9.56
CA ILE A 153 13.79 -10.31 10.42
C ILE A 153 13.49 -11.78 10.10
N VAL A 154 12.22 -12.17 9.97
CA VAL A 154 11.85 -13.56 9.62
C VAL A 154 12.40 -13.96 8.25
N TYR A 155 12.31 -13.09 7.24
CA TYR A 155 12.92 -13.35 5.92
C TYR A 155 14.45 -13.44 6.00
N ALA A 156 15.11 -12.57 6.78
CA ALA A 156 16.56 -12.61 6.96
C ALA A 156 17.03 -13.92 7.62
N ALA A 157 16.29 -14.40 8.62
CA ALA A 157 16.54 -15.70 9.24
C ALA A 157 16.28 -16.86 8.27
N VAL A 158 15.17 -16.83 7.51
CA VAL A 158 14.83 -17.91 6.58
C VAL A 158 15.85 -18.04 5.44
N VAL A 159 16.23 -16.93 4.80
CA VAL A 159 17.20 -16.92 3.70
C VAL A 159 18.63 -17.14 4.20
N GLY A 160 18.99 -16.62 5.38
CA GLY A 160 20.34 -16.75 5.95
C GLY A 160 20.66 -18.10 6.59
N LEU A 161 19.63 -18.86 7.02
CA LEU A 161 19.78 -20.16 7.66
C LEU A 161 19.19 -21.32 6.82
N HIS A 162 18.82 -21.06 5.56
CA HIS A 162 18.21 -22.02 4.63
C HIS A 162 17.02 -22.79 5.25
N LEU A 163 16.14 -22.08 5.96
CA LEU A 163 14.99 -22.67 6.66
C LEU A 163 13.82 -22.95 5.70
N PRO A 164 12.93 -23.91 6.03
CA PRO A 164 11.78 -24.24 5.20
C PRO A 164 10.86 -23.02 4.96
N PRO A 165 10.42 -22.74 3.72
CA PRO A 165 9.60 -21.57 3.38
C PRO A 165 8.30 -21.40 4.18
N LEU A 166 7.79 -22.47 4.78
CA LEU A 166 6.59 -22.44 5.64
C LEU A 166 6.73 -21.48 6.84
N ILE A 167 7.95 -21.24 7.33
CA ILE A 167 8.21 -20.30 8.45
C ILE A 167 7.88 -18.85 8.06
N LEU A 168 7.88 -18.52 6.76
CA LEU A 168 7.51 -17.18 6.26
C LEU A 168 6.06 -16.80 6.64
N ILE A 169 5.16 -17.77 6.87
CA ILE A 169 3.78 -17.52 7.36
C ILE A 169 3.80 -16.61 8.59
N VAL A 170 4.71 -16.84 9.54
CA VAL A 170 4.83 -16.06 10.77
C VAL A 170 5.12 -14.59 10.45
N GLY A 171 6.05 -14.33 9.53
CA GLY A 171 6.38 -12.98 9.07
C GLY A 171 5.22 -12.27 8.38
N HIS A 172 4.52 -12.95 7.46
CA HIS A 172 3.34 -12.38 6.79
C HIS A 172 2.18 -12.13 7.77
N MET A 173 1.98 -12.98 8.79
CA MET A 173 0.96 -12.76 9.83
C MET A 173 1.25 -11.50 10.65
N PHE A 174 2.49 -11.30 11.11
CA PHE A 174 2.86 -10.08 11.87
C PHE A 174 2.75 -8.80 11.02
N GLU A 175 3.16 -8.84 9.75
CA GLU A 175 2.91 -7.75 8.80
C GLU A 175 1.42 -7.43 8.69
N SER A 176 0.58 -8.46 8.58
CA SER A 176 -0.86 -8.31 8.37
C SER A 176 -1.59 -7.85 9.62
N PHE A 177 -1.13 -8.24 10.80
CA PHE A 177 -1.54 -7.62 12.06
C PHE A 177 -1.16 -6.14 12.13
N GLY A 178 0.00 -5.72 11.58
CA GLY A 178 0.35 -4.30 11.38
C GLY A 178 -0.45 -3.59 10.29
N GLY A 179 -1.19 -4.33 9.45
CA GLY A 179 -2.01 -3.84 8.34
C GLY A 179 -1.24 -3.47 7.07
N SER A 180 0.07 -3.74 7.02
CA SER A 180 0.92 -3.64 5.82
C SER A 180 0.71 -2.32 5.02
N PHE A 181 0.83 -2.43 3.70
CA PHE A 181 0.57 -1.43 2.66
C PHE A 181 -0.69 -0.57 2.91
N ALA A 182 -1.81 -1.20 3.31
CA ALA A 182 -3.09 -0.52 3.47
C ALA A 182 -3.12 0.38 4.71
N ALA A 183 -2.56 -0.07 5.83
CA ALA A 183 -2.41 0.75 7.03
C ALA A 183 -1.43 1.91 6.80
N MET A 184 -0.29 1.66 6.14
CA MET A 184 0.67 2.72 5.80
C MET A 184 0.01 3.81 4.93
N LEU A 185 -0.70 3.43 3.85
CA LEU A 185 -1.46 4.37 3.02
C LEU A 185 -2.48 5.18 3.83
N THR A 186 -3.22 4.53 4.73
CA THR A 186 -4.25 5.18 5.56
C THR A 186 -3.62 6.23 6.49
N SER A 187 -2.50 5.91 7.13
CA SER A 187 -1.76 6.83 8.01
C SER A 187 -1.10 7.97 7.24
N MET A 188 -0.56 7.69 6.04
CA MET A 188 -0.10 8.68 5.08
C MET A 188 -1.20 9.68 4.71
N PHE A 189 -2.34 9.20 4.22
CA PHE A 189 -3.41 10.07 3.74
C PHE A 189 -4.13 10.81 4.87
N THR A 190 -4.21 10.25 6.08
CA THR A 190 -4.73 10.97 7.26
C THR A 190 -3.81 12.08 7.72
N VAL A 191 -2.49 11.88 7.79
CA VAL A 191 -1.53 12.98 8.06
C VAL A 191 -1.57 14.06 6.97
N VAL A 192 -1.60 13.69 5.69
CA VAL A 192 -1.77 14.69 4.62
C VAL A 192 -3.09 15.47 4.80
N SER A 193 -4.15 14.81 5.28
CA SER A 193 -5.44 15.46 5.55
C SER A 193 -5.44 16.41 6.75
N ASP A 194 -4.58 16.19 7.75
CA ASP A 194 -4.44 17.05 8.93
C ASP A 194 -3.55 18.29 8.64
N ILE A 195 -2.54 18.16 7.76
CA ILE A 195 -1.59 19.23 7.42
C ILE A 195 -1.99 20.10 6.21
N THR A 196 -3.06 19.75 5.48
CA THR A 196 -3.48 20.52 4.28
C THR A 196 -4.95 20.92 4.27
N ASN A 197 -5.20 22.15 3.82
CA ASN A 197 -6.54 22.69 3.68
C ASN A 197 -7.35 21.96 2.58
N PRO A 198 -8.69 21.77 2.71
CA PRO A 198 -9.53 21.01 1.77
C PRO A 198 -9.64 21.55 0.32
N GLY A 199 -8.57 21.41 -0.48
CA GLY A 199 -8.50 21.99 -1.82
C GLY A 199 -7.42 21.37 -2.73
N ARG A 200 -6.93 22.19 -3.67
CA ARG A 200 -5.92 21.83 -4.67
C ARG A 200 -4.61 21.32 -4.03
N GLN A 201 -4.17 21.95 -2.94
CA GLN A 201 -2.95 21.58 -2.21
C GLN A 201 -3.02 20.15 -1.62
N ARG A 202 -4.12 19.80 -0.93
CA ARG A 202 -4.35 18.44 -0.41
C ARG A 202 -4.32 17.39 -1.51
N SER A 203 -5.07 17.65 -2.58
CA SER A 203 -5.15 16.79 -3.76
C SER A 203 -3.78 16.56 -4.40
N PHE A 204 -2.99 17.62 -4.56
CA PHE A 204 -1.65 17.54 -5.14
C PHE A 204 -0.70 16.71 -4.26
N ARG A 205 -0.62 16.99 -2.95
CA ARG A 205 0.25 16.22 -2.04
C ARG A 205 -0.09 14.74 -1.97
N ILE A 206 -1.38 14.39 -2.06
CA ILE A 206 -1.85 13.00 -2.11
C ILE A 206 -1.26 12.26 -3.31
N THR A 207 -1.31 12.84 -4.52
CA THR A 207 -0.74 12.17 -5.70
C THR A 207 0.79 12.21 -5.71
N VAL A 208 1.44 13.26 -5.20
CA VAL A 208 2.90 13.29 -5.04
C VAL A 208 3.38 12.13 -4.16
N MET A 209 2.67 11.84 -3.08
CA MET A 209 2.98 10.70 -2.19
C MET A 209 2.71 9.33 -2.83
N GLU A 210 1.59 9.18 -3.56
CA GLU A 210 1.25 7.94 -4.28
C GLU A 210 2.21 7.67 -5.47
N ALA A 211 2.70 8.73 -6.13
CA ALA A 211 3.77 8.67 -7.12
C ALA A 211 5.13 8.32 -6.50
N MET A 212 5.51 8.97 -5.38
CA MET A 212 6.76 8.68 -4.68
C MET A 212 6.86 7.21 -4.26
N GLN A 213 5.80 6.66 -3.66
CA GLN A 213 5.70 5.24 -3.31
C GLN A 213 5.98 4.31 -4.51
N THR A 214 5.37 4.61 -5.66
CA THR A 214 5.39 3.72 -6.83
C THR A 214 6.67 3.86 -7.65
N LEU A 215 7.25 5.07 -7.72
CA LEU A 215 8.62 5.28 -8.18
C LEU A 215 9.63 4.56 -7.28
N THR A 216 9.41 4.53 -5.97
CA THR A 216 10.24 3.73 -5.02
C THR A 216 10.19 2.24 -5.36
N GLY A 217 8.99 1.72 -5.67
CA GLY A 217 8.83 0.33 -6.12
C GLY A 217 9.53 0.03 -7.46
N ALA A 218 9.48 0.96 -8.42
CA ALA A 218 10.17 0.80 -9.70
C ALA A 218 11.70 0.88 -9.55
N ALA A 219 12.22 1.90 -8.86
CA ALA A 219 13.65 2.05 -8.60
C ALA A 219 14.20 0.85 -7.80
N GLY A 220 13.48 0.42 -6.76
CA GLY A 220 13.77 -0.79 -6.00
C GLY A 220 13.86 -2.03 -6.89
N GLY A 221 12.80 -2.34 -7.65
CA GLY A 221 12.75 -3.50 -8.53
C GLY A 221 13.93 -3.58 -9.51
N TYR A 222 14.40 -2.44 -10.03
CA TYR A 222 15.55 -2.40 -10.93
C TYR A 222 16.86 -2.71 -10.20
N VAL A 223 17.14 -2.02 -9.08
CA VAL A 223 18.38 -2.20 -8.29
C VAL A 223 18.46 -3.62 -7.72
N ILE A 224 17.37 -4.09 -7.11
CA ILE A 224 17.26 -5.44 -6.53
C ILE A 224 17.33 -6.52 -7.62
N GLY A 225 16.76 -6.25 -8.80
CA GLY A 225 16.93 -7.08 -9.98
C GLY A 225 18.38 -7.22 -10.45
N GLN A 226 19.27 -6.27 -10.15
CA GLN A 226 20.71 -6.46 -10.37
C GLN A 226 21.39 -7.18 -9.21
N TRP A 227 21.04 -6.89 -7.95
CA TRP A 227 21.63 -7.54 -6.77
C TRP A 227 21.32 -9.04 -6.65
N ILE A 228 20.12 -9.47 -7.08
CA ILE A 228 19.74 -10.89 -7.08
C ILE A 228 20.72 -11.76 -7.89
N LYS A 229 21.42 -11.21 -8.90
CA LYS A 229 22.50 -11.91 -9.63
C LYS A 229 23.63 -12.44 -8.72
N VAL A 230 23.82 -11.83 -7.56
CA VAL A 230 24.92 -12.10 -6.62
C VAL A 230 24.42 -12.93 -5.43
N SER A 231 23.31 -12.54 -4.81
CA SER A 231 22.70 -13.31 -3.72
C SER A 231 21.28 -12.83 -3.39
N TYR A 232 20.43 -13.74 -2.90
CA TYR A 232 19.17 -13.40 -2.24
C TYR A 232 19.33 -12.80 -0.84
N PHE A 233 20.45 -13.04 -0.15
CA PHE A 233 20.64 -12.62 1.24
C PHE A 233 20.87 -11.10 1.37
N GLN A 234 21.69 -10.52 0.49
CA GLN A 234 22.08 -9.11 0.56
C GLN A 234 20.89 -8.14 0.42
N PRO A 235 19.93 -8.32 -0.53
CA PRO A 235 18.70 -7.54 -0.57
C PRO A 235 17.86 -7.65 0.72
N VAL A 236 17.78 -8.83 1.33
CA VAL A 236 16.94 -9.05 2.51
C VAL A 236 17.51 -8.35 3.75
N ILE A 237 18.84 -8.37 3.94
CA ILE A 237 19.51 -7.59 4.99
C ILE A 237 19.35 -6.08 4.76
N PHE A 238 19.47 -5.61 3.52
CA PHE A 238 19.18 -4.21 3.17
C PHE A 238 17.73 -3.81 3.48
N SER A 239 16.76 -4.69 3.19
CA SER A 239 15.35 -4.48 3.57
C SER A 239 15.19 -4.28 5.07
N ALA A 240 15.80 -5.15 5.90
CA ALA A 240 15.77 -5.03 7.35
C ALA A 240 16.42 -3.73 7.84
N ALA A 241 17.53 -3.29 7.24
CA ALA A 241 18.16 -2.00 7.54
C ALA A 241 17.24 -0.81 7.21
N CYS A 242 16.55 -0.83 6.05
CA CYS A 242 15.50 0.15 5.74
C CYS A 242 14.35 0.13 6.76
N GLY A 243 13.99 -1.05 7.28
CA GLY A 243 13.06 -1.23 8.39
C GLY A 243 13.49 -0.47 9.64
N VAL A 244 14.71 -0.72 10.14
CA VAL A 244 15.29 0.01 11.30
C VAL A 244 15.29 1.51 11.06
N VAL A 245 15.76 1.98 9.90
CA VAL A 245 15.81 3.41 9.56
C VAL A 245 14.40 4.03 9.57
N SER A 246 13.41 3.38 8.94
CA SER A 246 12.02 3.88 8.93
C SER A 246 11.42 3.94 10.34
N LEU A 247 11.74 2.97 11.20
CA LEU A 247 11.32 2.94 12.61
C LEU A 247 11.97 4.06 13.44
N LEU A 248 13.28 4.28 13.27
CA LEU A 248 13.99 5.37 13.95
C LEU A 248 13.45 6.75 13.54
N ILE A 249 13.21 6.98 12.25
CA ILE A 249 12.65 8.25 11.75
C ILE A 249 11.20 8.42 12.26
N ALA A 250 10.40 7.36 12.30
CA ALA A 250 9.05 7.40 12.87
C ALA A 250 9.06 7.66 14.40
N ILE A 251 10.01 7.11 15.15
CA ILE A 251 10.13 7.30 16.61
C ILE A 251 10.68 8.69 16.96
N PHE A 252 11.75 9.15 16.33
CA PHE A 252 12.45 10.37 16.74
C PHE A 252 12.07 11.62 15.94
N LEU A 253 11.95 11.52 14.61
CA LEU A 253 11.80 12.70 13.75
C LEU A 253 10.32 13.07 13.52
N LEU A 254 9.43 12.08 13.37
CA LEU A 254 8.02 12.29 13.03
C LEU A 254 7.25 12.91 14.23
N PRO A 255 6.75 14.16 14.11
CA PRO A 255 5.98 14.79 15.18
C PRO A 255 4.53 14.30 15.19
N GLU A 256 3.81 14.52 16.30
CA GLU A 256 2.35 14.35 16.31
C GLU A 256 1.65 15.50 15.60
N THR A 257 0.62 15.19 14.80
CA THR A 257 -0.22 16.20 14.13
C THR A 257 -1.53 16.48 14.86
N ILE A 258 -1.88 15.66 15.87
CA ILE A 258 -3.07 15.86 16.70
C ILE A 258 -2.68 16.57 18.00
N GLN A 259 -3.22 17.78 18.21
CA GLN A 259 -2.99 18.57 19.43
C GLN A 259 -3.44 17.79 20.67
N LYS A 260 -2.62 17.83 21.74
CA LYS A 260 -2.85 17.10 23.00
C LYS A 260 -4.26 17.26 23.59
N ARG A 261 -4.93 18.39 23.32
CA ARG A 261 -6.29 18.73 23.78
C ARG A 261 -7.40 17.79 23.28
N ARG A 262 -7.13 16.84 22.37
CA ARG A 262 -8.04 15.74 21.98
C ARG A 262 -7.55 14.32 22.31
N LEU A 263 -6.28 14.16 22.65
CA LEU A 263 -5.78 12.86 23.11
C LEU A 263 -6.31 12.63 24.52
N VAL A 264 -6.71 11.39 24.85
CA VAL A 264 -6.87 11.02 26.26
C VAL A 264 -5.50 11.22 26.92
N ALA A 265 -5.46 11.96 28.03
CA ALA A 265 -4.24 12.44 28.64
C ALA A 265 -3.18 11.32 28.80
N PRO A 266 -1.88 11.61 28.64
CA PRO A 266 -0.82 10.63 28.89
C PRO A 266 -1.02 10.06 30.29
N VAL A 267 -1.18 8.74 30.39
CA VAL A 267 -1.63 8.08 31.63
C VAL A 267 -0.48 8.04 32.64
N THR A 268 -0.26 9.16 33.32
CA THR A 268 0.64 9.33 34.46
C THR A 268 -0.01 8.80 35.75
N VAL A 269 -0.43 7.53 35.71
CA VAL A 269 -0.79 6.76 36.91
C VAL A 269 -0.19 5.35 36.79
N THR A 270 0.45 4.91 37.87
CA THR A 270 1.22 3.68 37.98
C THR A 270 0.33 2.43 37.90
N TYR A 271 0.42 1.67 36.81
CA TYR A 271 -0.26 0.37 36.65
C TYR A 271 0.70 -0.69 36.10
N PRO A 272 1.18 -1.66 36.90
CA PRO A 272 2.35 -2.49 36.56
C PRO A 272 2.10 -3.66 35.60
N ARG A 273 0.97 -3.71 34.87
CA ARG A 273 0.60 -4.88 34.03
C ARG A 273 0.13 -4.47 32.63
N LEU A 274 1.05 -4.53 31.66
CA LEU A 274 0.82 -4.25 30.23
C LEU A 274 -0.38 -5.02 29.65
N TRP A 275 -0.52 -6.29 30.02
CA TRP A 275 -1.61 -7.18 29.60
C TRP A 275 -3.02 -6.65 29.94
N LEU A 276 -3.20 -5.99 31.10
CA LEU A 276 -4.48 -5.35 31.44
C LEU A 276 -4.77 -4.13 30.56
N ARG A 277 -3.74 -3.37 30.17
CA ARG A 277 -3.90 -2.24 29.22
C ARG A 277 -4.32 -2.74 27.84
N ILE A 278 -3.73 -3.84 27.35
CA ILE A 278 -4.10 -4.48 26.08
C ILE A 278 -5.55 -5.00 26.15
N ARG A 279 -5.92 -5.73 27.20
CA ARG A 279 -7.27 -6.31 27.38
C ARG A 279 -8.36 -5.24 27.52
N ALA A 280 -8.09 -4.14 28.23
CA ALA A 280 -9.02 -3.02 28.33
C ALA A 280 -9.11 -2.19 27.03
N CYS A 281 -8.00 -2.05 26.29
CA CYS A 281 -7.98 -1.36 25.00
C CYS A 281 -8.77 -2.15 23.95
N THR A 282 -8.48 -3.44 23.77
CA THR A 282 -9.22 -4.31 22.85
C THR A 282 -10.71 -4.37 23.18
N TYR A 283 -11.08 -4.60 24.44
CA TYR A 283 -12.49 -4.67 24.87
C TYR A 283 -13.29 -3.39 24.59
N LYS A 284 -12.68 -2.19 24.64
CA LYS A 284 -13.38 -0.93 24.31
C LYS A 284 -13.23 -0.51 22.84
N VAL A 285 -12.11 -0.83 22.17
CA VAL A 285 -11.85 -0.40 20.79
C VAL A 285 -12.53 -1.32 19.78
N LEU A 286 -12.48 -2.65 19.93
CA LEU A 286 -13.10 -3.59 18.98
C LEU A 286 -14.61 -3.33 18.77
N PRO A 287 -15.47 -3.21 19.81
CA PRO A 287 -16.89 -2.94 19.58
C PRO A 287 -17.14 -1.56 18.96
N SER A 288 -16.35 -0.53 19.28
CA SER A 288 -16.45 0.78 18.61
C SER A 288 -16.02 0.72 17.14
N CYS A 289 -15.01 -0.07 16.79
CA CYS A 289 -14.60 -0.32 15.41
C CYS A 289 -15.67 -1.14 14.67
N TRP A 290 -16.23 -2.17 15.31
CA TRP A 290 -17.31 -2.98 14.78
C TRP A 290 -18.58 -2.17 14.54
N GLN A 291 -18.92 -1.21 15.40
CA GLN A 291 -20.02 -0.27 15.16
C GLN A 291 -19.73 0.67 13.98
N LYS A 292 -18.52 1.24 13.88
CA LYS A 292 -18.09 2.04 12.71
C LYS A 292 -18.15 1.21 11.42
N PHE A 293 -17.73 -0.06 11.46
CA PHE A 293 -17.78 -1.00 10.33
C PHE A 293 -19.22 -1.36 9.96
N LYS A 294 -20.04 -1.85 10.91
CA LYS A 294 -21.45 -2.20 10.70
C LYS A 294 -22.25 -1.02 10.11
N ARG A 295 -22.02 0.20 10.60
CA ARG A 295 -22.63 1.42 10.04
C ARG A 295 -22.12 1.74 8.62
N THR A 296 -20.85 1.49 8.33
CA THR A 296 -20.27 1.67 6.98
C THR A 296 -20.79 0.62 5.99
N PHE A 297 -20.81 -0.65 6.38
CA PHE A 297 -21.32 -1.77 5.58
C PHE A 297 -22.82 -1.64 5.32
N SER A 298 -23.60 -1.22 6.33
CA SER A 298 -25.03 -0.92 6.18
C SER A 298 -25.32 0.16 5.13
N LEU A 299 -24.43 1.14 4.89
CA LEU A 299 -24.61 2.14 3.82
C LEU A 299 -24.48 1.57 2.39
N PHE A 300 -23.89 0.38 2.23
CA PHE A 300 -23.79 -0.35 0.95
C PHE A 300 -24.82 -1.49 0.84
N VAL A 301 -25.31 -2.01 1.98
CA VAL A 301 -26.19 -3.19 2.03
C VAL A 301 -27.66 -2.83 2.30
N SER A 302 -27.94 -1.94 3.25
CA SER A 302 -29.29 -1.57 3.70
C SER A 302 -29.87 -0.42 2.88
N ASP A 303 -31.16 -0.49 2.52
CA ASP A 303 -31.90 0.70 2.11
C ASP A 303 -32.45 1.42 3.34
N HIS A 304 -32.43 2.74 3.31
CA HIS A 304 -33.08 3.63 4.28
C HIS A 304 -33.87 4.76 3.59
N CYS A 305 -33.74 4.97 2.27
CA CYS A 305 -34.52 5.92 1.48
C CYS A 305 -34.48 5.51 -0.02
N GLN A 306 -35.52 4.81 -0.50
CA GLN A 306 -35.92 4.66 -1.92
C GLN A 306 -34.79 4.39 -2.96
N ARG A 307 -34.41 3.13 -3.09
CA ARG A 307 -34.73 2.30 -4.28
C ARG A 307 -34.55 2.94 -5.66
N HIS A 308 -33.30 3.22 -6.05
CA HIS A 308 -32.81 3.14 -7.44
C HIS A 308 -31.29 3.21 -7.59
N ASN A 309 -30.56 3.46 -6.48
CA ASN A 309 -29.11 3.65 -6.47
C ASN A 309 -28.35 2.64 -5.58
N LEU A 310 -29.04 1.72 -4.89
CA LEU A 310 -28.36 0.66 -4.14
C LEU A 310 -27.61 -0.31 -5.04
N ASP A 311 -28.23 -0.78 -6.12
CA ASP A 311 -27.61 -1.76 -7.01
C ASP A 311 -26.42 -1.16 -7.75
N LYS A 312 -26.48 0.15 -8.05
CA LYS A 312 -25.34 0.94 -8.56
C LYS A 312 -24.20 1.05 -7.55
N ARG A 313 -24.51 1.22 -6.24
CA ARG A 313 -23.49 1.21 -5.16
C ARG A 313 -22.88 -0.18 -4.97
N ARG A 314 -23.70 -1.24 -4.95
CA ARG A 314 -23.26 -2.65 -4.83
C ARG A 314 -22.37 -3.04 -6.02
N LEU A 315 -22.79 -2.71 -7.24
CA LEU A 315 -21.99 -2.90 -8.46
C LEU A 315 -20.67 -2.13 -8.41
N CYS A 316 -20.70 -0.85 -8.01
CA CYS A 316 -19.48 -0.05 -7.87
C CYS A 316 -18.50 -0.63 -6.83
N LEU A 317 -19.01 -1.21 -5.74
CA LEU A 317 -18.21 -1.88 -4.72
C LEU A 317 -17.65 -3.22 -5.23
N ALA A 318 -18.47 -4.04 -5.91
CA ALA A 318 -18.04 -5.30 -6.50
C ALA A 318 -16.95 -5.10 -7.57
N VAL A 319 -17.15 -4.14 -8.49
CA VAL A 319 -16.16 -3.77 -9.50
C VAL A 319 -14.87 -3.25 -8.87
N PHE A 320 -14.94 -2.47 -7.78
CA PHE A 320 -13.75 -2.02 -7.05
C PHE A 320 -12.99 -3.19 -6.41
N ILE A 321 -13.68 -4.09 -5.71
CA ILE A 321 -13.07 -5.28 -5.08
C ILE A 321 -12.41 -6.18 -6.14
N LEU A 322 -13.12 -6.48 -7.23
CA LEU A 322 -12.61 -7.30 -8.34
C LEU A 322 -11.38 -6.65 -9.00
N THR A 323 -11.44 -5.35 -9.29
CA THR A 323 -10.31 -4.60 -9.87
C THR A 323 -9.08 -4.67 -8.98
N VAL A 324 -9.25 -4.48 -7.66
CA VAL A 324 -8.15 -4.54 -6.69
C VAL A 324 -7.58 -5.95 -6.60
N ALA A 325 -8.43 -6.98 -6.51
CA ALA A 325 -7.98 -8.38 -6.46
C ALA A 325 -7.12 -8.75 -7.69
N VAL A 326 -7.57 -8.41 -8.90
CA VAL A 326 -6.80 -8.63 -10.13
C VAL A 326 -5.48 -7.84 -10.10
N ASN A 327 -5.52 -6.54 -9.78
CA ASN A 327 -4.32 -5.68 -9.81
C ASN A 327 -3.20 -6.10 -8.84
N PHE A 328 -3.54 -6.76 -7.73
CA PHE A 328 -2.55 -7.30 -6.79
C PHE A 328 -2.14 -8.74 -7.11
N SER A 329 -3.00 -9.54 -7.76
CA SER A 329 -2.68 -10.92 -8.16
C SER A 329 -1.80 -11.00 -9.43
N THR A 330 -2.06 -10.16 -10.44
CA THR A 330 -1.38 -10.25 -11.75
C THR A 330 0.16 -10.27 -11.68
N PRO A 331 0.86 -9.45 -10.87
CA PRO A 331 2.33 -9.40 -10.88
C PRO A 331 3.02 -10.72 -10.45
N GLY A 332 2.45 -11.46 -9.51
CA GLY A 332 2.99 -12.77 -9.09
C GLY A 332 2.83 -13.82 -10.19
N VAL A 333 1.60 -13.95 -10.71
CA VAL A 333 1.27 -14.86 -11.82
C VAL A 333 2.10 -14.54 -13.08
N GLN A 334 2.28 -13.25 -13.40
CA GLN A 334 3.09 -12.77 -14.52
C GLN A 334 4.57 -13.13 -14.33
N THR A 335 5.10 -13.03 -13.11
CA THR A 335 6.49 -13.42 -12.79
C THR A 335 6.69 -14.92 -13.04
N LEU A 336 5.82 -15.76 -12.48
CA LEU A 336 5.88 -17.22 -12.67
C LEU A 336 5.71 -17.61 -14.15
N TYR A 337 4.82 -16.96 -14.89
CA TYR A 337 4.57 -17.21 -16.32
C TYR A 337 5.79 -16.89 -17.20
N LEU A 338 6.59 -15.88 -16.84
CA LEU A 338 7.81 -15.49 -17.57
C LEU A 338 9.03 -16.37 -17.26
N MET A 339 9.07 -16.99 -16.07
CA MET A 339 10.10 -17.98 -15.69
C MET A 339 9.95 -19.32 -16.43
N LYS A 340 8.77 -19.63 -16.97
CA LYS A 340 8.49 -20.89 -17.68
C LYS A 340 9.21 -20.98 -19.03
N TRP A 341 9.60 -22.19 -19.41
CA TRP A 341 9.90 -22.58 -20.78
C TRP A 341 8.66 -22.33 -21.69
N PRO A 342 8.82 -21.83 -22.93
CA PRO A 342 10.08 -21.63 -23.66
C PRO A 342 10.86 -20.35 -23.32
N ARG A 343 10.27 -19.40 -22.59
CA ARG A 343 10.89 -18.08 -22.36
C ARG A 343 12.04 -18.10 -21.36
N CYS A 344 11.87 -18.77 -20.23
CA CYS A 344 12.88 -18.90 -19.17
C CYS A 344 13.58 -17.56 -18.82
N TRP A 345 12.81 -16.47 -18.65
CA TRP A 345 13.41 -15.18 -18.34
C TRP A 345 14.04 -15.21 -16.93
N PRO A 346 15.28 -14.71 -16.76
CA PRO A 346 15.86 -14.56 -15.43
C PRO A 346 15.08 -13.52 -14.62
N ALA A 347 15.03 -13.70 -13.29
CA ALA A 347 14.33 -12.80 -12.38
C ALA A 347 14.76 -11.33 -12.59
N THR A 348 16.04 -11.15 -12.92
CA THR A 348 16.69 -9.87 -13.22
C THR A 348 16.07 -9.14 -14.42
N ARG A 349 15.68 -9.86 -15.47
CA ARG A 349 14.99 -9.33 -16.67
C ARG A 349 13.53 -9.04 -16.36
N ILE A 350 12.86 -9.92 -15.63
CA ILE A 350 11.46 -9.75 -15.21
C ILE A 350 11.31 -8.49 -14.33
N LEU A 351 12.17 -8.35 -13.32
CA LEU A 351 12.17 -7.19 -12.42
C LEU A 351 12.53 -5.89 -13.16
N THR A 352 13.55 -5.90 -14.03
CA THR A 352 13.89 -4.74 -14.88
C THR A 352 12.71 -4.32 -15.77
N PHE A 353 12.05 -5.28 -16.42
CA PHE A 353 10.87 -5.04 -17.26
C PHE A 353 9.70 -4.48 -16.44
N GLY A 354 9.38 -5.08 -15.29
CA GLY A 354 8.32 -4.61 -14.40
C GLY A 354 8.57 -3.19 -13.89
N SER A 355 9.81 -2.85 -13.56
CA SER A 355 10.21 -1.49 -13.18
C SER A 355 10.01 -0.47 -14.29
N ILE A 356 10.46 -0.78 -15.52
CA ILE A 356 10.22 0.08 -16.69
C ILE A 356 8.72 0.23 -16.95
N GLN A 357 7.96 -0.87 -16.89
CA GLN A 357 6.50 -0.86 -17.07
C GLN A 357 5.80 0.03 -16.02
N ILE A 358 6.24 0.01 -14.75
CA ILE A 358 5.69 0.90 -13.71
C ILE A 358 5.98 2.38 -14.01
N LEU A 359 7.20 2.71 -14.45
CA LEU A 359 7.57 4.09 -14.81
C LEU A 359 6.79 4.59 -16.03
N CYS A 360 6.75 3.80 -17.11
CA CYS A 360 5.98 4.13 -18.31
C CYS A 360 4.48 4.28 -18.01
N ASN A 361 3.91 3.40 -17.19
CA ASN A 361 2.53 3.53 -16.71
C ASN A 361 2.30 4.87 -16.00
N TRP A 362 3.20 5.30 -15.10
CA TRP A 362 3.00 6.56 -14.37
C TRP A 362 3.06 7.80 -15.25
N VAL A 363 4.01 7.86 -16.20
CA VAL A 363 4.08 8.94 -17.19
C VAL A 363 2.81 8.95 -18.06
N ALA A 364 2.38 7.77 -18.54
CA ALA A 364 1.21 7.63 -19.38
C ALA A 364 -0.11 7.96 -18.65
N ILE A 365 -0.29 7.59 -17.38
CA ILE A 365 -1.47 7.98 -16.58
C ILE A 365 -1.60 9.50 -16.57
N LEU A 366 -0.51 10.23 -16.27
CA LEU A 366 -0.53 11.69 -16.16
C LEU A 366 -0.89 12.34 -17.50
N LEU A 367 -0.25 11.91 -18.59
CA LEU A 367 -0.50 12.44 -19.94
C LEU A 367 -1.90 12.08 -20.46
N LEU A 368 -2.31 10.82 -20.36
CA LEU A 368 -3.54 10.30 -20.93
C LEU A 368 -4.78 10.73 -20.13
N MET A 369 -4.68 10.85 -18.80
CA MET A 369 -5.72 11.44 -17.96
C MET A 369 -5.89 12.93 -18.29
N ALA A 370 -4.81 13.68 -18.48
CA ALA A 370 -4.88 15.07 -18.92
C ALA A 370 -5.51 15.20 -20.31
N LEU A 371 -5.15 14.34 -21.27
CA LEU A 371 -5.72 14.30 -22.62
C LEU A 371 -7.23 14.00 -22.59
N MET A 372 -7.64 12.92 -21.92
CA MET A 372 -9.05 12.51 -21.81
C MET A 372 -9.93 13.53 -21.10
N GLN A 373 -9.41 14.25 -20.09
CA GLN A 373 -10.18 15.23 -19.32
C GLN A 373 -10.18 16.63 -19.94
N LYS A 374 -9.09 17.06 -20.60
CA LYS A 374 -9.03 18.37 -21.28
C LYS A 374 -9.67 18.36 -22.66
N VAL A 375 -9.23 17.44 -23.54
CA VAL A 375 -9.61 17.43 -24.96
C VAL A 375 -10.97 16.78 -25.14
N PHE A 376 -11.11 15.55 -24.65
CA PHE A 376 -12.34 14.75 -24.84
C PHE A 376 -13.41 14.99 -23.76
N LYS A 377 -13.10 15.76 -22.71
CA LYS A 377 -14.00 16.12 -21.59
C LYS A 377 -14.71 14.91 -20.95
N LEU A 378 -14.05 13.75 -20.95
CA LEU A 378 -14.63 12.48 -20.49
C LEU A 378 -14.82 12.46 -18.97
N ALA A 379 -15.95 11.91 -18.53
CA ALA A 379 -16.27 11.74 -17.11
C ALA A 379 -15.46 10.59 -16.48
N ASP A 380 -15.18 10.67 -15.18
CA ASP A 380 -14.43 9.67 -14.40
C ASP A 380 -14.88 8.21 -14.64
N ARG A 381 -16.19 7.99 -14.87
CA ARG A 381 -16.75 6.66 -15.19
C ARG A 381 -16.32 6.14 -16.56
N GLN A 382 -16.20 7.00 -17.58
CA GLN A 382 -15.73 6.60 -18.93
C GLN A 382 -14.25 6.24 -18.89
N ILE A 383 -13.43 7.02 -18.20
CA ILE A 383 -11.99 6.76 -18.01
C ILE A 383 -11.79 5.42 -17.26
N ALA A 384 -12.61 5.13 -16.24
CA ALA A 384 -12.61 3.82 -15.57
C ALA A 384 -12.96 2.66 -16.52
N MET A 385 -13.94 2.84 -17.42
CA MET A 385 -14.30 1.80 -18.41
C MET A 385 -13.18 1.54 -19.43
N PHE A 386 -12.52 2.59 -19.95
CA PHE A 386 -11.35 2.42 -20.83
C PHE A 386 -10.20 1.69 -20.13
N GLY A 387 -9.95 1.98 -18.86
CA GLY A 387 -8.97 1.25 -18.05
C GLY A 387 -9.31 -0.24 -17.88
N VAL A 388 -10.58 -0.57 -17.61
CA VAL A 388 -11.03 -1.98 -17.51
C VAL A 388 -10.90 -2.71 -18.85
N ILE A 389 -11.24 -2.06 -19.97
CA ILE A 389 -11.06 -2.63 -21.32
C ILE A 389 -9.56 -2.92 -21.57
N SER A 390 -8.68 -1.94 -21.35
CA SER A 390 -7.21 -2.12 -21.44
C SER A 390 -6.70 -3.25 -20.53
N SER A 391 -7.28 -3.46 -19.35
CA SER A 391 -6.95 -4.58 -18.46
C SER A 391 -7.37 -5.94 -19.01
N ILE A 392 -8.51 -6.03 -19.70
CA ILE A 392 -8.98 -7.26 -20.34
C ILE A 392 -8.12 -7.56 -21.58
N THR A 393 -7.87 -6.54 -22.43
CA THR A 393 -7.00 -6.68 -23.60
C THR A 393 -5.58 -7.11 -23.20
N HIS A 394 -5.01 -6.49 -22.16
CA HIS A 394 -3.70 -6.89 -21.62
C HIS A 394 -3.68 -8.36 -21.17
N ALA A 395 -4.68 -8.82 -20.43
CA ALA A 395 -4.75 -10.22 -19.98
C ALA A 395 -4.88 -11.21 -21.14
N VAL A 396 -5.71 -10.90 -22.15
CA VAL A 396 -5.91 -11.76 -23.33
C VAL A 396 -4.67 -11.79 -24.23
N PHE A 397 -4.03 -10.66 -24.51
CA PHE A 397 -2.81 -10.67 -25.32
C PHE A 397 -1.61 -11.24 -24.54
N MET A 398 -1.56 -11.11 -23.21
CA MET A 398 -0.51 -11.74 -22.38
C MET A 398 -0.60 -13.28 -22.40
N SER A 399 -1.80 -13.86 -22.43
CA SER A 399 -1.95 -15.33 -22.50
C SER A 399 -1.60 -15.89 -23.89
N LEU A 400 -1.88 -15.13 -24.95
CA LEU A 400 -1.53 -15.45 -26.34
C LEU A 400 -0.08 -15.11 -26.72
N ALA A 401 0.63 -14.33 -25.90
CA ALA A 401 1.98 -13.87 -26.19
C ALA A 401 2.93 -15.07 -26.35
N SER A 402 3.36 -15.31 -27.59
CA SER A 402 4.24 -16.43 -27.94
C SER A 402 5.72 -16.03 -27.99
N ASN A 403 6.00 -14.79 -28.41
CA ASN A 403 7.34 -14.22 -28.54
C ASN A 403 7.62 -13.19 -27.44
N ASP A 404 8.91 -12.96 -27.16
CA ASP A 404 9.36 -11.90 -26.24
C ASP A 404 8.84 -10.51 -26.64
N VAL A 405 8.84 -10.18 -27.94
CA VAL A 405 8.38 -8.89 -28.47
C VAL A 405 6.93 -8.60 -28.09
N MET A 406 6.06 -9.62 -28.18
CA MET A 406 4.65 -9.51 -27.84
C MET A 406 4.43 -9.12 -26.37
N ILE A 407 5.33 -9.52 -25.45
CA ILE A 407 5.24 -9.12 -24.03
C ILE A 407 5.53 -7.63 -23.85
N TYR A 408 6.46 -7.07 -24.62
CA TYR A 408 6.73 -5.63 -24.60
C TYR A 408 5.59 -4.82 -25.23
N GLU A 409 4.97 -5.31 -26.31
CA GLU A 409 3.76 -4.71 -26.91
C GLU A 409 2.57 -4.75 -25.94
N VAL A 410 2.34 -5.88 -25.28
CA VAL A 410 1.32 -6.09 -24.24
C VAL A 410 1.45 -5.12 -23.07
N ALA A 411 2.68 -4.72 -22.71
CA ALA A 411 2.91 -3.69 -21.70
C ALA A 411 2.40 -2.31 -22.12
N VAL A 412 2.50 -1.95 -23.41
CA VAL A 412 1.99 -0.70 -23.98
C VAL A 412 0.45 -0.72 -24.08
N VAL A 413 -0.13 -1.85 -24.50
CA VAL A 413 -1.60 -2.02 -24.56
C VAL A 413 -2.26 -1.96 -23.16
N GLY A 414 -1.55 -2.43 -22.13
CA GLY A 414 -2.00 -2.41 -20.73
C GLY A 414 -1.87 -1.07 -20.00
N VAL A 415 -1.47 0.02 -20.66
CA VAL A 415 -1.00 1.23 -19.96
C VAL A 415 -2.06 1.93 -19.08
N MET A 416 -3.35 1.72 -19.35
CA MET A 416 -4.44 2.33 -18.57
C MET A 416 -4.81 1.57 -17.29
N ILE A 417 -4.30 0.35 -17.07
CA ILE A 417 -4.68 -0.52 -15.93
C ILE A 417 -4.55 0.22 -14.59
N ARG A 418 -3.45 0.94 -14.40
CA ARG A 418 -3.14 1.66 -13.17
C ARG A 418 -4.08 2.85 -12.90
N ALA A 419 -4.80 3.37 -13.90
CA ALA A 419 -5.76 4.46 -13.75
C ALA A 419 -7.12 4.02 -13.18
N ILE A 420 -7.46 2.72 -13.23
CA ILE A 420 -8.80 2.25 -12.82
C ILE A 420 -9.06 2.53 -11.33
N ILE A 421 -8.10 2.21 -10.45
CA ILE A 421 -8.24 2.35 -8.99
C ILE A 421 -8.56 3.80 -8.57
N PRO A 422 -7.80 4.84 -8.93
CA PRO A 422 -8.13 6.22 -8.56
C PRO A 422 -9.44 6.73 -9.18
N MET A 423 -9.82 6.28 -10.38
CA MET A 423 -11.11 6.64 -10.98
C MET A 423 -12.29 5.99 -10.24
N LEU A 424 -12.19 4.71 -9.87
CA LEU A 424 -13.21 4.03 -9.05
C LEU A 424 -13.33 4.64 -7.64
N ARG A 425 -12.21 5.02 -7.00
CA ARG A 425 -12.23 5.82 -5.75
C ARG A 425 -13.03 7.12 -5.93
N SER A 426 -12.79 7.84 -7.05
CA SER A 426 -13.53 9.08 -7.37
C SER A 426 -15.03 8.82 -7.50
N VAL A 427 -15.41 7.85 -8.35
CA VAL A 427 -16.82 7.48 -8.61
C VAL A 427 -17.52 7.02 -7.33
N MET A 428 -16.89 6.20 -6.49
CA MET A 428 -17.48 5.76 -5.22
C MET A 428 -17.70 6.93 -4.25
N SER A 429 -16.79 7.91 -4.22
CA SER A 429 -16.96 9.11 -3.37
C SER A 429 -18.21 9.93 -3.73
N LEU A 430 -18.63 9.94 -5.01
CA LEU A 430 -19.85 10.61 -5.46
C LEU A 430 -21.09 10.06 -4.74
N PHE A 431 -21.22 8.73 -4.66
CA PHE A 431 -22.40 8.06 -4.13
C PHE A 431 -22.52 8.13 -2.59
N VAL A 432 -21.42 8.45 -1.89
CA VAL A 432 -21.35 8.53 -0.42
C VAL A 432 -21.57 9.95 0.10
N LEU A 433 -21.22 10.98 -0.69
CA LEU A 433 -21.24 12.40 -0.31
C LEU A 433 -22.62 12.96 0.09
N TYR A 434 -23.71 12.22 -0.08
CA TYR A 434 -25.09 12.70 0.11
C TYR A 434 -25.63 12.64 1.56
N LYS A 435 -24.96 11.98 2.53
CA LYS A 435 -25.51 11.94 3.91
C LYS A 435 -24.54 11.85 5.11
N HIS A 436 -23.36 11.23 5.00
CA HIS A 436 -22.48 11.00 6.16
C HIS A 436 -20.98 11.23 5.86
N THR A 437 -20.47 12.40 6.25
CA THR A 437 -19.21 12.96 5.74
C THR A 437 -17.92 12.47 6.44
N HIS A 438 -17.97 11.84 7.62
CA HIS A 438 -16.75 11.67 8.44
C HIS A 438 -16.19 10.24 8.50
N THR A 439 -16.99 9.22 8.80
CA THR A 439 -16.48 7.84 9.02
C THR A 439 -15.88 7.22 7.75
N LEU A 440 -16.54 7.44 6.60
CA LEU A 440 -16.13 6.83 5.32
C LEU A 440 -14.95 7.53 4.65
N ILE A 441 -14.63 8.78 5.03
CA ILE A 441 -13.46 9.52 4.50
C ILE A 441 -12.14 8.85 4.89
N SER A 442 -12.07 8.25 6.09
CA SER A 442 -10.89 7.55 6.59
C SER A 442 -10.61 6.25 5.79
N ILE A 443 -11.67 5.53 5.40
CA ILE A 443 -11.57 4.23 4.71
C ILE A 443 -11.47 4.40 3.18
N MET A 444 -12.19 5.37 2.59
CA MET A 444 -12.29 5.57 1.12
C MET A 444 -11.49 6.78 0.59
N LEU A 445 -10.55 7.30 1.39
CA LEU A 445 -9.48 8.20 0.94
C LEU A 445 -9.97 9.41 0.11
N ASN A 446 -10.96 10.12 0.64
CA ASN A 446 -11.64 11.19 -0.08
C ASN A 446 -10.74 12.40 -0.35
N THR A 447 -10.17 12.47 -1.56
CA THR A 447 -9.85 13.74 -2.25
C THR A 447 -10.01 13.68 -3.79
N HIS A 448 -10.27 12.52 -4.42
CA HIS A 448 -10.23 12.40 -5.89
C HIS A 448 -11.26 13.23 -6.69
N ARG A 449 -12.45 13.58 -6.14
CA ARG A 449 -13.42 14.43 -6.87
C ARG A 449 -12.94 15.87 -7.11
N LYS A 450 -12.09 16.42 -6.23
CA LYS A 450 -11.41 17.71 -6.48
C LYS A 450 -10.16 17.55 -7.36
N LEU A 451 -9.83 16.32 -7.75
CA LEU A 451 -8.60 15.94 -8.45
C LEU A 451 -8.85 15.86 -9.96
N SER A 452 -9.86 15.10 -10.44
CA SER A 452 -10.24 15.08 -11.87
C SER A 452 -10.61 16.48 -12.39
N LEU A 453 -11.44 17.23 -11.66
CA LEU A 453 -11.81 18.60 -12.01
C LEU A 453 -10.72 19.67 -11.80
N ARG A 454 -9.51 19.33 -11.31
CA ARG A 454 -8.43 20.33 -11.07
C ARG A 454 -7.02 19.93 -11.48
N TYR A 455 -6.75 18.67 -11.86
CA TYR A 455 -5.58 18.32 -12.67
C TYR A 455 -5.54 19.14 -13.96
N VAL A 456 -6.72 19.37 -14.54
CA VAL A 456 -7.01 20.26 -15.67
C VAL A 456 -6.55 21.74 -15.47
N ARG A 457 -6.20 22.18 -14.26
CA ARG A 457 -5.61 23.53 -14.00
C ARG A 457 -4.16 23.48 -13.48
N PHE A 458 -3.47 22.35 -13.53
CA PHE A 458 -2.06 22.21 -13.10
C PHE A 458 -1.05 22.11 -14.25
N PHE A 459 -1.56 21.91 -15.47
CA PHE A 459 -0.95 22.18 -16.76
C PHE A 459 -2.01 22.84 -17.64
#